data_AF-A0A943SKK7-F1
#
_entry.id   AF-A0A943SKK7-F1
#
_cell.length_a   1.000
_cell.length_b   1.000
_cell.length_c   1.000
_cell.angle_alpha   90.00
_cell.angle_beta   90.00
_cell.angle_gamma   90.00
#
_symmetry.space_group_name_H-M   'P 1'
#
loop_
_entity.id
_entity.type
_entity.pdbx_description
1 polymer ?
#
loop_
_entity_poly.entity_id
_entity_poly.type
_entity_poly.pdbx_seq_one_letter_code
_entity_poly.pdbx_strand_id
1 'polypeptide(L)' 'MKAQRPYPTITITPKGERALLGGHPWVYDAEITAQSGPIADGAIADVLS' A
#
# COMPACT_ATOMS: atom_id res chain seq x y z
N MET A 1 9.78 11.06 -19.32
CA MET A 1 10.05 9.90 -18.45
C MET A 1 9.43 10.20 -17.09
N LYS A 2 8.58 9.33 -16.52
CA LYS A 2 8.03 9.57 -15.17
C LYS A 2 9.17 9.46 -14.15
N ALA A 3 9.21 10.36 -13.16
CA ALA A 3 10.14 10.24 -12.06
C ALA A 3 9.92 8.92 -11.32
N GLN A 4 11.01 8.25 -10.96
CA GLN A 4 10.94 7.03 -10.17
C GLN A 4 10.48 7.37 -8.76
N ARG A 5 9.43 6.70 -8.27
CA ARG A 5 8.93 6.95 -6.92
C ARG A 5 9.92 6.35 -5.90
N PRO A 6 10.35 7.11 -4.88
CA PRO A 6 11.35 6.65 -3.93
C PRO A 6 10.75 5.88 -2.74
N TYR A 7 9.44 5.64 -2.72
CA TYR A 7 8.75 5.00 -1.60
C TYR A 7 8.66 3.49 -1.78
N PRO A 8 8.74 2.70 -0.69
CA PRO A 8 8.42 1.28 -0.74
C PRO A 8 6.96 1.08 -1.14
N THR A 9 6.65 -0.09 -1.70
CA THR A 9 5.30 -0.45 -2.14
C THR A 9 4.73 -1.57 -1.26
N ILE A 10 3.44 -1.48 -0.95
CA ILE A 10 2.64 -2.58 -0.41
C ILE A 10 1.59 -3.00 -1.43
N THR A 11 1.49 -4.30 -1.69
CA THR A 11 0.41 -4.89 -2.49
C THR A 11 -0.68 -5.38 -1.56
N ILE A 12 -1.94 -5.10 -1.88
CA ILE A 12 -3.09 -5.44 -1.04
C ILE A 12 -4.01 -6.47 -1.67
N THR A 13 -4.88 -7.06 -0.87
CA THR A 13 -5.94 -7.95 -1.34
C THR A 13 -7.02 -7.17 -2.13
N PRO A 14 -7.80 -7.85 -2.99
CA PRO A 14 -8.97 -7.25 -3.65
C PRO A 14 -10.04 -6.72 -2.67
N LYS A 15 -10.08 -7.24 -1.44
CA LYS A 15 -10.96 -6.71 -0.39
C LYS A 15 -10.49 -5.33 0.08
N GLY A 16 -9.19 -5.18 0.33
CA GLY A 16 -8.58 -3.91 0.75
C GLY A 16 -8.75 -2.85 -0.34
N GLU A 17 -8.50 -3.20 -1.61
CA GLU A 17 -8.69 -2.29 -2.74
C GLU A 17 -10.13 -1.75 -2.79
N ARG A 18 -11.12 -2.63 -2.71
CA ARG A 18 -12.54 -2.23 -2.67
C ARG A 18 -12.87 -1.33 -1.47
N ALA A 19 -12.26 -1.57 -0.30
CA ALA A 19 -12.46 -0.72 0.87
C ALA A 19 -11.87 0.69 0.65
N LEU A 20 -10.65 0.79 0.10
CA LEU A 20 -9.99 2.07 -0.20
C LEU A 20 -10.73 2.85 -1.28
N LEU A 21 -11.14 2.20 -2.38
CA LEU A 21 -11.95 2.81 -3.43
C LEU A 21 -13.33 3.25 -2.92
N GLY A 22 -13.84 2.59 -1.86
CA GLY A 22 -15.05 2.98 -1.14
C GLY A 22 -14.86 4.12 -0.13
N GLY A 23 -13.63 4.65 0.01
CA GLY A 23 -13.31 5.78 0.90
C GLY A 23 -12.83 5.39 2.30
N HIS A 24 -12.60 4.11 2.58
CA HIS A 24 -11.95 3.72 3.83
C HIS A 24 -10.50 4.23 3.84
N PRO A 25 -10.02 4.90 4.90
CA PRO A 25 -8.71 5.55 4.86
C PRO A 25 -7.53 4.61 5.20
N TRP A 26 -7.80 3.39 5.66
CA TRP A 26 -6.77 2.51 6.24
C TRP A 26 -6.57 1.24 5.44
N VAL A 27 -5.32 0.74 5.48
CA VAL A 27 -4.94 -0.60 5.07
C VAL A 27 -4.58 -1.37 6.33
N TYR A 28 -5.15 -2.56 6.51
CA TYR A 28 -4.79 -3.43 7.64
C TYR A 28 -3.71 -4.43 7.25
N ASP A 29 -2.91 -4.88 8.22
CA ASP A 29 -1.86 -5.89 8.01
C ASP A 29 -2.38 -7.15 7.32
N ALA A 30 -3.55 -7.64 7.73
CA ALA A 30 -4.20 -8.80 7.12
C ALA A 30 -4.62 -8.60 5.65
N GLU A 31 -4.56 -7.38 5.13
CA GLU A 31 -4.86 -7.06 3.73
C GLU A 31 -3.58 -6.98 2.88
N ILE A 32 -2.38 -7.02 3.47
CA ILE A 32 -1.10 -6.93 2.75
C ILE A 32 -0.70 -8.31 2.23
N THR A 33 -0.42 -8.42 0.93
CA THR A 33 0.00 -9.66 0.26
C THR A 33 1.49 -9.66 -0.10
N ALA A 34 2.10 -8.48 -0.28
CA ALA A 34 3.53 -8.33 -0.53
C ALA A 34 4.03 -6.94 -0.10
N GLN A 35 5.33 -6.84 0.21
CA GLN A 35 6.03 -5.58 0.43
C GLN A 35 7.37 -5.57 -0.32
N SER A 36 7.79 -4.41 -0.82
CA SER A 36 9.09 -4.27 -1.50
C SER A 36 10.28 -4.12 -0.54
N GLY A 37 10.04 -4.05 0.78
CA GLY A 37 11.05 -3.88 1.81
C GLY A 37 10.43 -3.49 3.16
N PRO A 38 11.23 -3.34 4.23
CA PRO A 38 10.74 -2.90 5.53
C PRO A 38 10.20 -1.46 5.45
N ILE A 39 9.10 -1.21 6.17
CA ILE A 39 8.47 0.10 6.29
C ILE A 39 8.52 0.49 7.76
N ALA A 40 9.26 1.54 8.08
CA ALA A 40 9.36 2.05 9.43
C ALA A 40 8.09 2.84 9.82
N ASP A 41 7.80 2.92 11.11
CA ASP A 41 6.68 3.72 11.62
C ASP A 41 6.79 5.18 11.15
N GLY A 42 5.70 5.69 10.56
CA GLY A 42 5.63 7.04 10.00
C GLY A 42 6.25 7.21 8.62
N ALA A 43 6.81 6.15 8.02
CA ALA A 43 7.28 6.20 6.63
C ALA A 43 6.11 6.31 5.62
N ILE A 44 6.40 6.92 4.47
CA ILE A 44 5.46 6.98 3.34
C ILE A 44 5.65 5.74 2.48
N ALA A 45 4.54 5.12 2.07
CA ALA A 45 4.52 3.96 1.18
C ALA A 45 3.46 4.11 0.10
N ASP A 46 3.67 3.41 -1.01
CA ASP A 46 2.74 3.32 -2.13
C ASP A 46 1.87 2.09 -1.99
N VAL A 47 0.55 2.25 -2.15
CA VAL A 47 -0.40 1.13 -2.15
C VAL A 47 -0.71 0.71 -3.57
N LEU A 48 -0.55 -0.58 -3.85
CA LEU A 48 -0.80 -1.22 -5.15
C LEU A 48 -1.86 -2.32 -5.01
N SER A 49 -2.69 -2.50 -6.03
CA SER A 49 -3.67 -3.60 -6.19
C SER A 49 -3.16 -4.65 -7.18
#